data_AF-A0A1T4ZWW5-F1
#
_entry.id   AF-A0A1T4ZWW5-F1
#
_cell.length_a   1.000
_cell.length_b   1.000
_cell.length_c   1.000
_cell.angle_alpha   90.00
_cell.angle_beta   90.00
_cell.angle_gamma   90.00
#
_symmetry.space_group_name_H-M   'P 1'
#
loop_
_entity.id
_entity.type
_entity.pdbx_description
1 polymer ?
#
loop_
_entity_poly.entity_id
_entity_poly.type
_entity_poly.pdbx_seq_one_letter_code
_entity_poly.pdbx_strand_id
1 'polypeptide(L)'
;MMRLYSDGGSRGNPGEAAIGFVIYEGDKIVYEKARPIGIATNNIAEYTALLEGLEALICLGVQDVEAFLDSELVVKQIKGEYKVKNQELKVIFDRIKDKINNFKSFSINHVKRAYNKEADRILNIALDTMTTFENGSLINRVSKASVEESNNAFRLDTIDGDLRKKVEDIKNYIKKDKKVVVAFSGGVDSSLLINLCKEVLRDEVVAVTVKGPHIPESEFNEAVKLANAIGIKHEIVEEDILSIKEVREGDLRRCYYCKSFVFKYIDDYAKKIGATAVYDGSNIDDLSDYRPGMQALEELHVKSPFLETNWTKSDIREYSKLLGLKTHDKEAAACLISRVSYGQTLTKEILTRIDKAEAYLKSKGLRNVRVRVHDDLARIEMNSDDLKPFINLDLFKEANEYLKNLGFKYVSLDLGGYKTGNMNK
;
A
#
# COMPACT_ATOMS: atom_id res chain seq x y z
N MET A 1 22.22 26.80 15.48
CA MET A 1 21.31 26.27 16.52
C MET A 1 19.89 26.60 16.13
N MET A 2 19.03 25.60 15.92
CA MET A 2 17.60 25.81 15.60
C MET A 2 16.73 25.46 16.80
N ARG A 3 15.58 26.14 16.90
CA ARG A 3 14.64 25.97 18.01
C ARG A 3 13.41 25.20 17.53
N LEU A 4 13.08 24.09 18.19
CA LEU A 4 11.87 23.30 17.95
C LEU A 4 10.84 23.61 19.04
N TYR A 5 9.62 23.89 18.63
CA TYR A 5 8.45 24.00 19.51
C TYR A 5 7.45 22.93 19.09
N SER A 6 6.99 22.08 20.01
CA SER A 6 6.02 21.02 19.68
C SER A 6 4.90 20.96 20.70
N ASP A 7 3.72 20.55 20.24
CA ASP A 7 2.51 20.36 21.03
C ASP A 7 1.69 19.17 20.48
N GLY A 8 0.98 18.49 21.36
CA GLY A 8 0.12 17.36 21.02
C GLY A 8 -1.09 17.29 21.94
N GLY A 9 -2.27 17.06 21.36
CA GLY A 9 -3.51 17.12 22.12
C GLY A 9 -4.58 16.16 21.61
N SER A 10 -5.48 15.77 22.51
CA SER A 10 -6.58 14.84 22.27
C SER A 10 -7.91 15.39 22.79
N ARG A 11 -8.97 15.28 21.96
CA ARG A 11 -10.37 15.58 22.32
C ARG A 11 -11.02 14.33 22.92
N GLY A 12 -11.09 14.31 24.25
CA GLY A 12 -11.29 13.08 25.01
C GLY A 12 -9.94 12.38 25.20
N ASN A 13 -9.63 11.86 26.39
CA ASN A 13 -8.31 11.30 26.68
C ASN A 13 -8.45 9.86 27.25
N PRO A 14 -8.37 8.81 26.40
CA PRO A 14 -8.06 8.84 24.96
C PRO A 14 -9.22 9.34 24.08
N GLY A 15 -8.91 9.85 22.89
CA GLY A 15 -9.87 10.42 21.95
C GLY A 15 -9.20 10.92 20.66
N GLU A 16 -9.90 11.72 19.87
CA GLU A 16 -9.34 12.24 18.60
C GLU A 16 -8.16 13.15 18.87
N ALA A 17 -6.99 12.78 18.36
CA ALA A 17 -5.74 13.43 18.67
C ALA A 17 -5.05 13.97 17.41
N ALA A 18 -4.31 15.04 17.60
CA ALA A 18 -3.44 15.64 16.60
C ALA A 18 -2.12 16.07 17.25
N ILE A 19 -1.19 16.45 16.38
CA ILE A 19 0.12 16.99 16.75
C ILE A 19 0.40 18.26 15.95
N GLY A 20 1.25 19.12 16.48
CA GLY A 20 1.78 20.30 15.82
C GLY A 20 3.22 20.57 16.26
N PHE A 21 4.09 20.96 15.33
CA PHE A 21 5.41 21.47 15.66
C PHE A 21 5.91 22.54 14.69
N VAL A 22 6.81 23.38 15.19
CA VAL A 22 7.36 24.56 14.50
C VAL A 22 8.86 24.63 14.74
N ILE A 23 9.63 24.86 13.69
CA ILE A 23 11.09 24.99 13.72
C ILE A 23 11.47 26.41 13.34
N TYR A 24 12.32 27.02 14.18
CA TYR A 24 12.82 28.36 14.01
C TYR A 24 14.34 28.38 13.75
N GLU A 25 14.75 29.24 12.81
CA GLU A 25 16.11 29.70 12.64
C GLU A 25 16.16 31.20 12.97
N GLY A 26 16.83 31.56 14.07
CA GLY A 26 16.61 32.89 14.67
C GLY A 26 15.12 33.06 14.97
N ASP A 27 14.54 34.22 14.65
CA ASP A 27 13.11 34.51 14.88
C ASP A 27 12.20 34.13 13.69
N LYS A 28 12.74 33.46 12.68
CA LYS A 28 12.00 33.06 11.48
C LYS A 28 11.57 31.60 11.58
N ILE A 29 10.29 31.34 11.34
CA ILE A 29 9.77 29.98 11.11
C ILE A 29 10.33 29.50 9.77
N VAL A 30 11.11 28.42 9.81
CA VAL A 30 11.67 27.78 8.62
C VAL A 30 10.90 26.52 8.23
N TYR A 31 10.18 25.92 9.18
CA TYR A 31 9.33 24.77 8.93
C TYR A 31 8.23 24.67 10.00
N GLU A 32 7.02 24.29 9.60
CA GLU A 32 5.92 23.99 10.51
C GLU A 32 5.08 22.85 9.95
N LYS A 33 4.52 22.03 10.83
CA LYS A 33 3.66 20.93 10.44
C LYS A 33 2.66 20.56 11.54
N ALA A 34 1.44 20.25 11.14
CA ALA A 34 0.42 19.66 12.00
C ALA A 34 -0.37 18.58 11.26
N ARG A 35 -0.81 17.55 11.96
CA ARG A 35 -1.63 16.47 11.38
C ARG A 35 -2.48 15.72 12.41
N PRO A 36 -3.59 15.11 11.98
CA PRO A 36 -4.25 14.04 12.74
C PRO A 36 -3.31 12.88 13.06
N ILE A 37 -3.49 12.27 14.24
CA ILE A 37 -2.86 11.00 14.59
C ILE A 37 -3.88 9.89 14.93
N GLY A 38 -5.18 10.16 14.77
CA GLY A 38 -6.25 9.21 15.08
C GLY A 38 -6.62 9.22 16.56
N ILE A 39 -7.04 8.08 17.10
CA ILE A 39 -7.40 7.96 18.52
C ILE A 39 -6.12 7.74 19.35
N ALA A 40 -5.81 8.68 20.25
CA ALA A 40 -4.65 8.58 21.14
C ALA A 40 -4.91 9.25 22.50
N THR A 41 -3.97 9.12 23.43
CA THR A 41 -3.96 9.92 24.67
C THR A 41 -3.17 11.21 24.46
N ASN A 42 -3.37 12.22 25.31
CA ASN A 42 -2.56 13.45 25.29
C ASN A 42 -1.06 13.15 25.33
N ASN A 43 -0.63 12.26 26.23
CA ASN A 43 0.78 11.91 26.34
C ASN A 43 1.33 11.27 25.06
N ILE A 44 0.57 10.38 24.42
CA ILE A 44 0.99 9.80 23.13
C ILE A 44 1.12 10.89 22.07
N ALA A 45 0.19 11.85 22.03
CA ALA A 45 0.23 12.97 21.10
C ALA A 45 1.47 13.86 21.33
N GLU A 46 1.74 14.29 22.56
CA GLU A 46 2.88 15.14 22.89
C GLU A 46 4.24 14.47 22.56
N TYR A 47 4.38 13.18 22.90
CA TYR A 47 5.56 12.39 22.53
C TYR A 47 5.73 12.29 21.01
N THR A 48 4.63 12.06 20.29
CA THR A 48 4.65 11.95 18.83
C THR A 48 5.02 13.29 18.18
N ALA A 49 4.51 14.41 18.71
CA ALA A 49 4.82 15.75 18.22
C ALA A 49 6.31 16.07 18.34
N LEU A 50 6.93 15.75 19.50
CA LEU A 50 8.36 15.92 19.70
C LEU A 50 9.16 15.03 18.74
N LEU A 51 8.78 13.75 18.62
CA LEU A 51 9.48 12.80 17.73
C LEU A 51 9.50 13.30 16.28
N GLU A 52 8.35 13.71 15.74
CA GLU A 52 8.28 14.22 14.37
C GLU A 52 9.02 15.54 14.18
N GLY A 53 9.02 16.41 15.19
CA GLY A 53 9.82 17.63 15.17
C GLY A 53 11.32 17.37 15.11
N LEU A 54 11.81 16.37 15.85
CA LEU A 54 13.21 15.94 15.81
C LEU A 54 13.57 15.27 14.48
N GLU A 55 12.68 14.43 13.96
CA GLU A 55 12.85 13.84 12.63
C GLU A 55 13.00 14.96 11.58
N ALA A 56 12.11 15.96 11.59
CA ALA A 56 12.21 17.10 10.68
C ALA A 56 13.52 17.91 10.80
N LEU A 57 14.05 18.09 12.02
CA LEU A 57 15.35 18.74 12.22
C LEU A 57 16.53 17.95 11.64
N ILE A 58 16.50 16.62 11.76
CA ILE A 58 17.51 15.74 11.15
C ILE A 58 17.47 15.90 9.62
N CYS A 59 16.27 15.96 9.03
CA CYS A 59 16.07 16.16 7.59
C CYS A 59 16.65 17.49 7.09
N LEU A 60 16.53 18.54 7.92
CA LEU A 60 17.09 19.85 7.64
C LEU A 60 18.63 19.90 7.81
N GLY A 61 19.27 18.78 8.15
CA GLY A 61 20.70 18.68 8.38
C GLY A 61 21.18 19.41 9.64
N VAL A 62 20.25 19.72 10.56
CA VAL A 62 20.55 20.50 11.77
C VAL A 62 21.39 19.65 12.72
N GLN A 63 22.46 20.25 13.24
CA GLN A 63 23.38 19.58 14.19
C GLN A 63 23.22 20.07 15.63
N ASP A 64 22.68 21.27 15.84
CA ASP A 64 22.50 21.90 17.16
C ASP A 64 21.03 22.31 17.37
N VAL A 65 20.38 21.68 18.34
CA VAL A 65 18.93 21.77 18.56
C VAL A 65 18.61 22.20 19.99
N GLU A 66 17.64 23.11 20.12
CA GLU A 66 16.99 23.43 21.37
C GLU A 66 15.46 23.19 21.23
N ALA A 67 14.93 22.22 21.97
CA ALA A 67 13.52 21.87 21.94
C ALA A 67 12.75 22.48 23.12
N PHE A 68 11.53 22.94 22.86
CA PHE A 68 10.64 23.59 23.81
C PHE A 68 9.26 22.94 23.78
N LEU A 69 8.76 22.55 24.95
CA LEU A 69 7.43 21.96 25.11
C LEU A 69 6.77 22.55 26.35
N ASP A 70 5.44 22.62 26.36
CA ASP A 70 4.65 22.94 27.56
C ASP A 70 4.24 21.70 28.36
N SER A 71 4.56 20.50 27.89
CA SER A 71 4.50 19.27 28.68
C SER A 71 5.72 19.09 29.56
N GLU A 72 5.60 19.50 30.83
CA GLU A 72 6.65 19.28 31.82
C GLU A 72 6.97 17.79 32.01
N LEU A 73 5.96 16.91 31.89
CA LEU A 73 6.13 15.46 32.01
C LEU A 73 7.09 14.91 30.94
N VAL A 74 6.85 15.24 29.67
CA VAL A 74 7.68 14.78 28.55
C VAL A 74 9.10 15.30 28.73
N VAL A 75 9.27 16.58 29.02
CA VAL A 75 10.59 17.21 29.23
C VAL A 75 11.38 16.49 30.33
N LYS A 76 10.77 16.25 31.49
CA LYS A 76 11.42 15.56 32.62
C LYS A 76 11.74 14.10 32.31
N GLN A 77 10.89 13.42 31.54
CA GLN A 77 11.15 12.04 31.12
C GLN A 77 12.33 11.97 30.13
N ILE A 78 12.39 12.84 29.12
CA ILE A 78 13.50 12.88 28.15
C ILE A 78 14.85 13.22 28.83
N LYS A 79 14.83 14.10 29.84
CA LYS A 79 15.99 14.41 30.70
C LYS A 79 16.41 13.26 31.62
N GLY A 80 15.59 12.21 31.74
CA GLY A 80 15.85 11.08 32.64
C GLY A 80 15.54 11.37 34.11
N GLU A 81 14.89 12.50 34.41
CA GLU A 81 14.46 12.85 35.76
C GLU A 81 13.29 11.96 36.21
N TYR A 82 12.36 11.68 35.29
CA TYR A 82 11.20 10.81 35.51
C TYR A 82 11.25 9.53 34.66
N LYS A 83 10.74 8.43 35.23
CA LYS A 83 10.66 7.14 34.52
C LYS A 83 9.42 7.07 33.63
N VAL A 84 9.56 6.48 32.44
CA VAL A 84 8.43 6.10 31.57
C VAL A 84 7.96 4.69 31.97
N LYS A 85 6.76 4.60 32.55
CA LYS A 85 6.20 3.31 33.05
C LYS A 85 5.28 2.61 32.04
N ASN A 86 4.62 3.39 31.17
CA ASN A 86 3.70 2.85 30.16
C ASN A 86 4.50 2.24 29.00
N GLN A 87 4.17 1.01 28.59
CA GLN A 87 4.91 0.27 27.56
C GLN A 87 4.78 0.91 26.17
N GLU A 88 3.62 1.43 25.79
CA GLU A 88 3.41 2.11 24.51
C GLU A 88 4.22 3.41 24.44
N LEU A 89 4.20 4.22 25.52
CA LEU A 89 5.03 5.42 25.60
C LEU A 89 6.52 5.10 25.60
N LYS A 90 6.93 3.95 26.13
CA LYS A 90 8.33 3.54 26.14
C LYS A 90 8.86 3.32 24.71
N VAL A 91 8.05 2.77 23.81
CA VAL A 91 8.43 2.60 22.40
C VAL A 91 8.71 3.96 21.74
N ILE A 92 7.83 4.96 21.96
CA ILE A 92 8.02 6.31 21.40
C ILE A 92 9.20 7.02 22.06
N PHE A 93 9.34 6.88 23.38
CA PHE A 93 10.47 7.40 24.15
C PHE A 93 11.82 6.88 23.63
N ASP A 94 11.95 5.57 23.44
CA ASP A 94 13.19 4.96 22.96
C ASP A 94 13.57 5.49 21.56
N ARG A 95 12.57 5.70 20.68
CA ARG A 95 12.77 6.36 19.38
C ARG A 95 13.23 7.81 19.52
N ILE A 96 12.63 8.60 20.42
CA ILE A 96 13.08 9.98 20.67
C ILE A 96 14.53 10.00 21.14
N LYS A 97 14.91 9.10 22.06
CA LYS A 97 16.29 9.00 22.55
C LYS A 97 17.27 8.66 21.42
N ASP A 98 16.89 7.75 20.52
CA ASP A 98 17.67 7.44 19.33
C ASP A 98 17.84 8.66 18.41
N LYS A 99 16.76 9.39 18.11
CA LYS A 99 16.84 10.62 17.30
C LYS A 99 17.72 11.69 17.94
N ILE A 100 17.63 11.87 19.26
CA ILE A 100 18.47 12.84 19.99
C ILE A 100 19.97 12.55 19.79
N ASN A 101 20.37 11.28 19.69
CA ASN A 101 21.78 10.89 19.50
C ASN A 101 22.35 11.29 18.11
N ASN A 102 21.50 11.70 17.16
CA ASN A 102 21.93 12.17 15.85
C ASN A 102 22.37 13.64 15.84
N PHE A 103 22.11 14.39 16.92
CA PHE A 103 22.52 15.78 17.04
C PHE A 103 23.86 15.90 17.77
N LYS A 104 24.71 16.81 17.31
CA LYS A 104 25.95 17.18 17.99
C LYS A 104 25.65 17.86 19.34
N SER A 105 24.60 18.69 19.38
CA SER A 105 24.12 19.34 20.60
C SER A 105 22.60 19.30 20.66
N PHE A 106 22.07 18.88 21.81
CA PHE A 106 20.63 18.83 22.05
C PHE A 106 20.31 19.32 23.47
N SER A 107 19.37 20.24 23.58
CA SER A 107 18.73 20.61 24.86
C SER A 107 17.22 20.57 24.72
N ILE A 108 16.52 20.31 25.81
CA ILE A 108 15.06 20.32 25.89
C ILE A 108 14.61 21.09 27.13
N ASN A 109 13.64 21.99 26.98
CA ASN A 109 13.22 22.90 28.02
C ASN A 109 11.69 22.97 28.10
N HIS A 110 11.18 23.02 29.33
CA HIS A 110 9.77 23.27 29.56
C HIS A 110 9.49 24.78 29.46
N VAL A 111 8.44 25.15 28.74
CA VAL A 111 7.95 26.53 28.61
C VAL A 111 6.49 26.61 29.01
N LYS A 112 6.05 27.77 29.51
CA LYS A 112 4.61 27.97 29.74
C LYS A 112 3.88 27.96 28.40
N ARG A 113 2.65 27.45 28.34
CA ARG A 113 1.79 27.42 27.14
C ARG A 113 1.71 28.75 26.38
N ALA A 114 1.78 29.89 27.09
CA ALA A 114 1.83 31.23 26.48
C ALA A 114 3.04 31.49 25.56
N TYR A 115 4.09 30.66 25.66
CA TYR A 115 5.29 30.69 24.82
C TYR A 115 5.34 29.56 23.79
N ASN A 116 4.38 28.62 23.79
CA ASN A 116 4.23 27.55 22.80
C ASN A 116 3.07 27.81 21.82
N LYS A 117 2.67 29.09 21.67
CA LYS A 117 1.43 29.48 20.98
C LYS A 117 1.33 28.98 19.55
N GLU A 118 2.44 28.95 18.82
CA GLU A 118 2.39 28.61 17.40
C GLU A 118 2.18 27.12 17.18
N ALA A 119 2.84 26.27 17.98
CA ALA A 119 2.63 24.83 17.96
C ALA A 119 1.20 24.47 18.40
N ASP A 120 0.70 25.10 19.47
CA ASP A 120 -0.69 24.98 19.94
C ASP A 120 -1.70 25.46 18.87
N ARG A 121 -1.41 26.57 18.17
CA ARG A 121 -2.28 27.10 17.10
C ARG A 121 -2.44 26.10 15.96
N ILE A 122 -1.34 25.59 15.41
CA ILE A 122 -1.39 24.65 14.27
C ILE A 122 -1.96 23.28 14.68
N LEU A 123 -1.71 22.84 15.92
CA LEU A 123 -2.34 21.66 16.51
C LEU A 123 -3.86 21.81 16.54
N ASN A 124 -4.38 22.92 17.08
CA ASN A 124 -5.81 23.15 17.19
C ASN A 124 -6.49 23.26 15.81
N ILE A 125 -5.81 23.88 14.83
CA ILE A 125 -6.29 23.85 13.43
C ILE A 125 -6.44 22.41 12.94
N ALA A 126 -5.47 21.53 13.20
CA ALA A 126 -5.56 20.13 12.80
C ALA A 126 -6.71 19.37 13.51
N LEU A 127 -6.96 19.66 14.79
CA LEU A 127 -8.09 19.10 15.54
C LEU A 127 -9.44 19.61 15.01
N ASP A 128 -9.58 20.90 14.74
CA ASP A 128 -10.82 21.50 14.25
C ASP A 128 -11.16 21.08 12.82
N THR A 129 -10.13 20.90 11.99
CA THR A 129 -10.31 20.42 10.62
C THR A 129 -10.87 18.99 10.62
N MET A 130 -10.53 18.15 11.62
CA MET A 130 -11.15 16.82 11.78
C MET A 130 -12.64 16.91 12.11
N THR A 131 -13.02 17.80 13.02
CA THR A 131 -14.43 17.96 13.45
C THR A 131 -15.32 18.57 12.36
N THR A 132 -14.74 19.32 11.41
CA THR A 132 -15.49 19.87 10.26
C THR A 132 -15.73 18.86 9.13
N PHE A 133 -15.01 17.74 9.08
CA PHE A 133 -15.30 16.65 8.14
C PHE A 133 -16.60 15.89 8.46
N GLU A 134 -17.10 15.96 9.70
CA GLU A 134 -18.42 15.41 10.05
C GLU A 134 -19.59 16.29 9.59
N ASN A 135 -19.38 17.59 9.35
CA ASN A 135 -20.44 18.57 9.05
C ASN A 135 -20.23 19.35 7.74
N GLY A 136 -19.71 18.67 6.71
CA GLY A 136 -19.85 19.03 5.29
C GLY A 136 -19.76 20.51 4.90
N SER A 137 -18.54 21.06 4.75
CA SER A 137 -18.25 22.18 3.83
C SER A 137 -16.74 22.45 3.73
N LEU A 138 -16.19 22.42 2.51
CA LEU A 138 -14.79 22.75 2.19
C LEU A 138 -14.50 24.26 2.37
N ILE A 139 -13.38 24.61 3.01
CA ILE A 139 -12.69 25.88 2.77
C ILE A 139 -11.23 25.58 2.39
N ASN A 140 -10.95 25.58 1.09
CA ASN A 140 -9.61 25.57 0.53
C ASN A 140 -9.01 26.99 0.59
N ARG A 141 -7.91 27.17 1.33
CA ARG A 141 -6.89 28.19 1.03
C ARG A 141 -5.51 27.76 1.52
N VAL A 142 -4.80 26.93 0.77
CA VAL A 142 -3.33 27.01 0.57
C VAL A 142 -3.00 26.45 -0.83
N SER A 143 -2.06 27.09 -1.53
CA SER A 143 -1.62 26.80 -2.89
C SER A 143 -1.12 25.36 -3.09
N LYS A 144 -1.68 24.69 -4.11
CA LYS A 144 -1.53 23.26 -4.45
C LYS A 144 -0.14 22.79 -4.86
N ALA A 145 0.79 23.68 -5.22
CA ALA A 145 2.04 23.28 -5.88
C ALA A 145 3.20 22.93 -4.92
N SER A 146 3.20 23.45 -3.68
CA SER A 146 4.31 23.27 -2.72
C SER A 146 4.07 22.18 -1.69
N VAL A 147 2.85 21.67 -1.55
CA VAL A 147 2.47 20.67 -0.54
C VAL A 147 2.77 19.24 -1.00
N GLU A 148 2.67 18.94 -2.31
CA GLU A 148 2.94 17.60 -2.83
C GLU A 148 4.44 17.25 -2.82
N GLU A 149 5.32 18.20 -3.17
CA GLU A 149 6.77 18.01 -3.09
C GLU A 149 7.27 17.90 -1.64
N SER A 150 6.69 18.69 -0.72
CA SER A 150 7.03 18.69 0.72
C SER A 150 6.53 17.44 1.45
N ASN A 151 5.36 16.89 1.05
CA ASN A 151 4.82 15.65 1.61
C ASN A 151 5.57 14.41 1.13
N ASN A 152 6.09 14.41 -0.09
CA ASN A 152 6.93 13.31 -0.58
C ASN A 152 8.31 13.30 0.10
N ALA A 153 8.92 14.47 0.32
CA ALA A 153 10.17 14.58 1.07
C ALA A 153 10.02 14.10 2.52
N PHE A 154 8.93 14.49 3.21
CA PHE A 154 8.71 14.07 4.61
C PHE A 154 8.43 12.57 4.80
N ARG A 155 7.83 11.90 3.80
CA ARG A 155 7.54 10.45 3.85
C ARG A 155 8.78 9.59 3.69
N LEU A 156 9.88 10.15 3.19
CA LEU A 156 11.17 9.47 2.97
C LEU A 156 12.04 9.37 4.23
N ASP A 157 11.76 10.17 5.26
CA ASP A 157 12.63 10.29 6.44
C ASP A 157 12.15 9.50 7.69
N THR A 158 10.92 8.94 7.62
CA THR A 158 10.44 7.89 8.53
C THR A 158 10.82 6.48 8.08
N ILE A 159 11.53 6.38 6.97
CA ILE A 159 11.92 5.13 6.33
C ILE A 159 13.22 4.64 6.96
N ASP A 160 13.32 3.34 7.24
CA ASP A 160 14.60 2.73 7.58
C ASP A 160 15.67 3.12 6.55
N GLY A 161 16.93 3.30 6.98
CA GLY A 161 18.00 3.78 6.09
C GLY A 161 18.16 2.93 4.83
N ASP A 162 17.86 1.63 4.94
CA ASP A 162 17.83 0.69 3.82
C ASP A 162 16.69 0.98 2.83
N LEU A 163 15.46 1.14 3.32
CA LEU A 163 14.30 1.38 2.46
C LEU A 163 14.38 2.77 1.79
N ARG A 164 14.99 3.78 2.42
CA ARG A 164 15.22 5.09 1.78
C ARG A 164 16.14 4.94 0.58
N LYS A 165 17.25 4.21 0.76
CA LYS A 165 18.19 3.92 -0.33
C LYS A 165 17.50 3.17 -1.47
N LYS A 166 16.69 2.16 -1.17
CA LYS A 166 15.89 1.43 -2.16
C LYS A 166 14.95 2.35 -2.95
N VAL A 167 14.34 3.36 -2.31
CA VAL A 167 13.52 4.37 -2.99
C VAL A 167 14.35 5.26 -3.91
N GLU A 168 15.52 5.71 -3.49
CA GLU A 168 16.41 6.48 -4.35
C GLU A 168 16.89 5.66 -5.56
N ASP A 169 17.27 4.41 -5.33
CA ASP A 169 17.75 3.47 -6.35
C ASP A 169 16.67 3.17 -7.39
N ILE A 170 15.43 2.88 -6.98
CA ILE A 170 14.33 2.64 -7.93
C ILE A 170 13.94 3.89 -8.71
N LYS A 171 13.96 5.08 -8.08
CA LYS A 171 13.73 6.33 -8.80
C LYS A 171 14.82 6.58 -9.83
N ASN A 172 16.08 6.32 -9.50
CA ASN A 172 17.20 6.43 -10.42
C ASN A 172 17.15 5.38 -11.55
N TYR A 173 16.65 4.17 -11.26
CA TYR A 173 16.38 3.16 -12.27
C TYR A 173 15.33 3.65 -13.28
N ILE A 174 14.20 4.15 -12.79
CA ILE A 174 13.09 4.65 -13.63
C ILE A 174 13.52 5.83 -14.50
N LYS A 175 14.33 6.76 -13.98
CA LYS A 175 14.84 7.94 -14.72
C LYS A 175 15.62 7.60 -16.00
N LYS A 176 16.12 6.37 -16.14
CA LYS A 176 16.87 5.93 -17.34
C LYS A 176 15.95 5.79 -18.56
N ASP A 177 14.66 5.56 -18.33
CA ASP A 177 13.66 5.42 -19.38
C ASP A 177 12.92 6.75 -19.60
N LYS A 178 12.54 7.05 -20.85
CA LYS A 178 11.89 8.33 -21.20
C LYS A 178 10.38 8.28 -21.07
N LYS A 179 9.81 7.13 -21.46
CA LYS A 179 8.38 6.87 -21.45
C LYS A 179 8.14 5.40 -21.18
N VAL A 180 7.28 5.08 -20.23
CA VAL A 180 7.11 3.71 -19.77
C VAL A 180 5.65 3.28 -19.82
N VAL A 181 5.45 2.00 -20.14
CA VAL A 181 4.19 1.30 -19.96
C VAL A 181 4.31 0.42 -18.72
N VAL A 182 3.38 0.53 -17.78
CA VAL A 182 3.35 -0.31 -16.58
C VAL A 182 2.19 -1.29 -16.69
N ALA A 183 2.48 -2.59 -16.62
CA ALA A 183 1.46 -3.63 -16.50
C ALA A 183 0.74 -3.48 -15.15
N PHE A 184 -0.51 -3.04 -15.19
CA PHE A 184 -1.24 -2.53 -14.03
C PHE A 184 -2.40 -3.44 -13.65
N SER A 185 -2.24 -4.14 -12.52
CA SER A 185 -3.23 -5.07 -11.96
C SER A 185 -4.09 -4.49 -10.83
N GLY A 186 -3.76 -3.29 -10.32
CA GLY A 186 -4.42 -2.72 -9.14
C GLY A 186 -4.09 -3.42 -7.82
N GLY A 187 -3.09 -4.31 -7.80
CA GLY A 187 -2.51 -4.87 -6.59
C GLY A 187 -1.51 -3.92 -5.93
N VAL A 188 -1.03 -4.26 -4.73
CA VAL A 188 -0.10 -3.40 -3.97
C VAL A 188 1.17 -3.05 -4.76
N ASP A 189 1.77 -4.02 -5.45
CA ASP A 189 3.03 -3.82 -6.19
C ASP A 189 2.85 -2.88 -7.38
N SER A 190 1.91 -3.21 -8.29
CA SER A 190 1.67 -2.41 -9.49
C SER A 190 1.14 -1.01 -9.16
N SER A 191 0.42 -0.86 -8.03
CA SER A 191 -0.04 0.44 -7.52
C SER A 191 1.09 1.28 -6.97
N LEU A 192 2.05 0.70 -6.25
CA LEU A 192 3.22 1.45 -5.83
C LEU A 192 4.09 1.83 -7.03
N LEU A 193 4.30 0.89 -7.95
CA LEU A 193 5.15 1.10 -9.13
C LEU A 193 4.62 2.22 -10.02
N ILE A 194 3.32 2.24 -10.31
CA ILE A 194 2.72 3.32 -11.12
C ILE A 194 2.84 4.67 -10.43
N ASN A 195 2.73 4.74 -9.09
CA ASN A 195 2.92 5.97 -8.32
C ASN A 195 4.37 6.47 -8.40
N LEU A 196 5.35 5.58 -8.23
CA LEU A 196 6.77 5.88 -8.37
C LEU A 196 7.11 6.35 -9.80
N CYS A 197 6.59 5.66 -10.81
CA CYS A 197 6.76 6.08 -12.20
C CYS A 197 6.15 7.45 -12.46
N LYS A 198 4.91 7.70 -11.99
CA LYS A 198 4.24 9.00 -12.14
C LYS A 198 5.01 10.11 -11.44
N GLU A 199 5.57 9.85 -10.26
CA GLU A 199 6.41 10.83 -9.56
C GLU A 199 7.65 11.20 -10.39
N VAL A 200 8.33 10.21 -10.97
CA VAL A 200 9.59 10.40 -11.69
C VAL A 200 9.40 10.95 -13.11
N LEU A 201 8.45 10.40 -13.85
CA LEU A 201 8.27 10.63 -15.30
C LEU A 201 7.02 11.47 -15.62
N ARG A 202 6.22 11.84 -14.61
CA ARG A 202 5.01 12.66 -14.75
C ARG A 202 4.02 12.04 -15.75
N ASP A 203 3.79 12.70 -16.88
CA ASP A 203 2.81 12.31 -17.90
C ASP A 203 3.36 11.27 -18.89
N GLU A 204 4.65 10.92 -18.82
CA GLU A 204 5.29 9.92 -19.69
C GLU A 204 5.13 8.48 -19.16
N VAL A 205 4.00 8.22 -18.49
CA VAL A 205 3.66 6.91 -17.92
C VAL A 205 2.26 6.52 -18.37
N VAL A 206 2.11 5.28 -18.83
CA VAL A 206 0.81 4.71 -19.17
C VAL A 206 0.60 3.43 -18.39
N ALA A 207 -0.47 3.37 -17.60
CA ALA A 207 -0.94 2.14 -17.01
C ALA A 207 -1.64 1.30 -18.09
N VAL A 208 -1.33 0.01 -18.19
CA VAL A 208 -2.05 -0.93 -19.06
C VAL A 208 -2.67 -2.02 -18.21
N THR A 209 -4.00 -2.11 -18.21
CA THR A 209 -4.72 -3.20 -17.54
C THR A 209 -5.26 -4.18 -18.57
N VAL A 210 -5.06 -5.46 -18.28
CA VAL A 210 -5.49 -6.55 -19.14
C VAL A 210 -6.89 -6.98 -18.72
N LYS A 211 -7.78 -7.11 -19.70
CA LYS A 211 -9.12 -7.66 -19.53
C LYS A 211 -9.23 -8.95 -20.32
N GLY A 212 -9.50 -10.04 -19.62
CA GLY A 212 -9.69 -11.33 -20.25
C GLY A 212 -10.37 -12.32 -19.33
N PRO A 213 -10.71 -13.53 -19.82
CA PRO A 213 -11.56 -14.47 -19.11
C PRO A 213 -10.93 -15.00 -17.82
N HIS A 214 -9.62 -14.86 -17.65
CA HIS A 214 -8.87 -15.32 -16.50
C HIS A 214 -8.77 -14.30 -15.35
N ILE A 215 -9.19 -13.06 -15.59
CA ILE A 215 -9.13 -11.96 -14.62
C ILE A 215 -10.52 -11.81 -13.97
N PRO A 216 -10.63 -11.84 -12.63
CA PRO A 216 -11.89 -11.57 -11.95
C PRO A 216 -12.43 -10.18 -12.30
N GLU A 217 -13.72 -10.07 -12.61
CA GLU A 217 -14.36 -8.81 -13.01
C GLU A 217 -14.22 -7.73 -11.92
N SER A 218 -14.27 -8.12 -10.65
CA SER A 218 -14.06 -7.19 -9.53
C SER A 218 -12.67 -6.57 -9.52
N GLU A 219 -11.63 -7.36 -9.81
CA GLU A 219 -10.24 -6.90 -9.81
C GLU A 219 -9.97 -5.95 -10.98
N PHE A 220 -10.50 -6.28 -12.17
CA PHE A 220 -10.43 -5.41 -13.34
C PHE A 220 -11.07 -4.05 -13.06
N ASN A 221 -12.29 -4.05 -12.54
CA ASN A 221 -13.02 -2.81 -12.22
C ASN A 221 -12.34 -1.98 -11.14
N GLU A 222 -11.72 -2.62 -10.14
CA GLU A 222 -10.96 -1.94 -9.11
C GLU A 222 -9.68 -1.30 -9.67
N ALA A 223 -8.95 -2.00 -10.55
CA ALA A 223 -7.79 -1.45 -11.24
C ALA A 223 -8.17 -0.22 -12.08
N VAL A 224 -9.25 -0.27 -12.86
CA VAL A 224 -9.76 0.89 -13.63
C VAL A 224 -10.08 2.07 -12.70
N LYS A 225 -10.79 1.82 -11.59
CA LYS A 225 -11.10 2.87 -10.60
C LYS A 225 -9.84 3.48 -10.00
N LEU A 226 -8.84 2.66 -9.70
CA LEU A 226 -7.59 3.11 -9.10
C LEU A 226 -6.75 3.93 -10.09
N ALA A 227 -6.64 3.50 -11.35
CA ALA A 227 -5.95 4.27 -12.39
C ALA A 227 -6.57 5.67 -12.56
N ASN A 228 -7.91 5.73 -12.59
CA ASN A 228 -8.65 6.99 -12.64
C ASN A 228 -8.41 7.86 -11.40
N ALA A 229 -8.41 7.27 -10.20
CA ALA A 229 -8.16 8.00 -8.95
C ALA A 229 -6.73 8.54 -8.85
N ILE A 230 -5.74 7.81 -9.39
CA ILE A 230 -4.36 8.28 -9.52
C ILE A 230 -4.26 9.40 -10.56
N GLY A 231 -5.18 9.45 -11.54
CA GLY A 231 -5.14 10.40 -12.65
C GLY A 231 -3.98 10.10 -13.59
N ILE A 232 -3.78 8.82 -13.93
CA ILE A 232 -2.77 8.38 -14.90
C ILE A 232 -3.45 8.00 -16.22
N LYS A 233 -2.75 8.20 -17.35
CA LYS A 233 -3.22 7.66 -18.62
C LYS A 233 -3.35 6.14 -18.50
N HIS A 234 -4.52 5.62 -18.85
CA HIS A 234 -4.88 4.22 -18.67
C HIS A 234 -5.37 3.63 -19.99
N GLU A 235 -4.80 2.51 -20.39
CA GLU A 235 -5.20 1.73 -21.56
C GLU A 235 -5.71 0.36 -21.10
N ILE A 236 -6.77 -0.12 -21.75
CA ILE A 236 -7.31 -1.46 -21.53
C ILE A 236 -6.94 -2.32 -22.74
N VAL A 237 -6.26 -3.42 -22.49
CA VAL A 237 -5.98 -4.45 -23.50
C VAL A 237 -6.95 -5.59 -23.28
N GLU A 238 -7.88 -5.79 -24.22
CA GLU A 238 -8.76 -6.95 -24.22
C GLU A 238 -8.06 -8.12 -24.91
N GLU A 239 -8.09 -9.28 -24.28
CA GLU A 239 -7.39 -10.47 -24.75
C GLU A 239 -8.22 -11.75 -24.49
N ASP A 240 -7.94 -12.80 -25.27
CA ASP A 240 -8.54 -14.12 -25.07
C ASP A 240 -7.48 -15.23 -24.98
N ILE A 241 -6.93 -15.42 -23.78
CA ILE A 241 -5.95 -16.48 -23.50
C ILE A 241 -6.46 -17.89 -23.80
N LEU A 242 -7.78 -18.09 -23.93
CA LEU A 242 -8.35 -19.39 -24.28
C LEU A 242 -8.20 -19.70 -25.77
N SER A 243 -7.77 -18.73 -26.59
CA SER A 243 -7.35 -18.97 -27.97
C SER A 243 -6.03 -19.75 -28.04
N ILE A 244 -5.23 -19.73 -26.96
CA ILE A 244 -3.96 -20.44 -26.86
C ILE A 244 -4.23 -21.88 -26.44
N LYS A 245 -3.81 -22.84 -27.26
CA LYS A 245 -4.09 -24.25 -27.05
C LYS A 245 -3.54 -24.74 -25.70
N GLU A 246 -2.29 -24.42 -25.39
CA GLU A 246 -1.60 -24.86 -24.17
C GLU A 246 -2.24 -24.28 -22.91
N VAL A 247 -2.76 -23.05 -22.99
CA VAL A 247 -3.53 -22.47 -21.88
C VAL A 247 -4.86 -23.19 -21.74
N ARG A 248 -5.61 -23.28 -22.84
CA ARG A 248 -6.94 -23.90 -22.88
C ARG A 248 -6.92 -25.35 -22.41
N GLU A 249 -5.91 -26.13 -22.74
CA GLU A 249 -5.80 -27.54 -22.35
C GLU A 249 -5.19 -27.74 -20.94
N GLY A 250 -4.81 -26.65 -20.27
CA GLY A 250 -4.30 -26.71 -18.91
C GLY A 250 -2.88 -27.26 -18.81
N ASP A 251 -2.03 -27.01 -19.81
CA ASP A 251 -0.63 -27.44 -19.85
C ASP A 251 0.15 -27.01 -18.58
N LEU A 252 1.18 -27.76 -18.19
CA LEU A 252 2.01 -27.45 -17.03
C LEU A 252 2.68 -26.07 -17.14
N ARG A 253 2.94 -25.60 -18.36
CA ARG A 253 3.46 -24.27 -18.68
C ARG A 253 2.36 -23.27 -19.09
N ARG A 254 1.07 -23.54 -18.85
CA ARG A 254 -0.03 -22.59 -19.18
C ARG A 254 0.21 -21.18 -18.67
N CYS A 255 0.82 -21.01 -17.50
CA CYS A 255 1.14 -19.70 -16.93
C CYS A 255 2.23 -18.96 -17.74
N TYR A 256 3.19 -19.69 -18.31
CA TYR A 256 4.19 -19.11 -19.24
C TYR A 256 3.48 -18.63 -20.51
N TYR A 257 2.73 -19.50 -21.19
CA TYR A 257 2.05 -19.14 -22.45
C TYR A 257 1.05 -17.99 -22.28
N CYS A 258 0.27 -18.02 -21.20
CA CYS A 258 -0.64 -16.94 -20.82
C CYS A 258 0.12 -15.62 -20.65
N LYS A 259 1.22 -15.61 -19.90
CA LYS A 259 1.99 -14.39 -19.62
C LYS A 259 2.72 -13.89 -20.87
N SER A 260 3.31 -14.77 -21.68
CA SER A 260 3.93 -14.42 -22.96
C SER A 260 2.94 -13.75 -23.92
N PHE A 261 1.74 -14.30 -24.05
CA PHE A 261 0.70 -13.73 -24.90
C PHE A 261 0.27 -12.34 -24.43
N VAL A 262 -0.05 -12.21 -23.15
CA VAL A 262 -0.48 -10.94 -22.56
C VAL A 262 0.60 -9.86 -22.70
N PHE A 263 1.84 -10.16 -22.31
CA PHE A 263 2.91 -9.17 -22.35
C PHE A 263 3.34 -8.82 -23.78
N LYS A 264 3.12 -9.71 -24.76
CA LYS A 264 3.30 -9.35 -26.17
C LYS A 264 2.37 -8.22 -26.61
N TYR A 265 1.09 -8.25 -26.21
CA TYR A 265 0.18 -7.13 -26.51
C TYR A 265 0.59 -5.83 -25.82
N ILE A 266 1.05 -5.93 -24.56
CA ILE A 266 1.53 -4.77 -23.80
C ILE A 266 2.77 -4.17 -24.49
N ASP A 267 3.71 -5.02 -24.94
CA ASP A 267 4.91 -4.63 -25.67
C ASP A 267 4.59 -4.01 -27.04
N ASP A 268 3.67 -4.61 -27.82
CA ASP A 268 3.21 -4.05 -29.09
C ASP A 268 2.55 -2.68 -28.90
N TYR A 269 1.76 -2.51 -27.83
CA TYR A 269 1.20 -1.21 -27.45
C TYR A 269 2.30 -0.21 -27.04
N ALA A 270 3.28 -0.63 -26.24
CA ALA A 270 4.43 0.18 -25.86
C ALA A 270 5.18 0.73 -27.09
N LYS A 271 5.49 -0.15 -28.04
CA LYS A 271 6.12 0.22 -29.33
C LYS A 271 5.27 1.22 -30.11
N LYS A 272 3.96 0.98 -30.21
CA LYS A 272 3.02 1.88 -30.90
C LYS A 272 3.02 3.31 -30.34
N ILE A 273 3.17 3.47 -29.02
CA ILE A 273 3.15 4.79 -28.37
C ILE A 273 4.56 5.38 -28.15
N GLY A 274 5.61 4.71 -28.64
CA GLY A 274 7.00 5.12 -28.50
C GLY A 274 7.53 5.03 -27.07
N ALA A 275 7.02 4.10 -26.25
CA ALA A 275 7.57 3.82 -24.92
C ALA A 275 8.93 3.12 -25.04
N THR A 276 9.87 3.46 -24.15
CA THR A 276 11.22 2.89 -24.12
C THR A 276 11.32 1.64 -23.26
N ALA A 277 10.31 1.37 -22.41
CA ALA A 277 10.26 0.16 -21.60
C ALA A 277 8.82 -0.24 -21.23
N VAL A 278 8.65 -1.54 -20.99
CA VAL A 278 7.50 -2.13 -20.30
C VAL A 278 7.97 -2.57 -18.92
N TYR A 279 7.22 -2.18 -17.88
CA TYR A 279 7.48 -2.54 -16.48
C TYR A 279 6.42 -3.48 -15.92
N ASP A 280 6.84 -4.41 -15.06
CA ASP A 280 5.95 -5.20 -14.21
C ASP A 280 6.34 -5.12 -12.72
N GLY A 281 5.44 -5.61 -11.86
CA GLY A 281 5.55 -5.50 -10.41
C GLY A 281 6.31 -6.63 -9.71
N SER A 282 7.07 -7.47 -10.42
CA SER A 282 7.82 -8.58 -9.81
C SER A 282 8.90 -8.07 -8.85
N ASN A 283 9.09 -8.77 -7.74
CA ASN A 283 9.98 -8.40 -6.62
C ASN A 283 10.84 -9.60 -6.15
N ILE A 284 11.76 -9.39 -5.19
CA ILE A 284 12.70 -10.45 -4.73
C ILE A 284 11.98 -11.73 -4.27
N ASP A 285 10.89 -11.59 -3.51
CA ASP A 285 10.21 -12.75 -2.90
C ASP A 285 9.68 -13.73 -3.96
N ASP A 286 9.48 -13.24 -5.19
CA ASP A 286 8.99 -14.03 -6.32
C ASP A 286 10.05 -15.00 -6.90
N LEU A 287 11.35 -14.80 -6.58
CA LEU A 287 12.44 -15.69 -7.01
C LEU A 287 12.43 -17.06 -6.31
N SER A 288 11.83 -17.14 -5.13
CA SER A 288 11.80 -18.35 -4.31
C SER A 288 10.78 -19.40 -4.78
N ASP A 289 9.95 -19.04 -5.76
CA ASP A 289 8.78 -19.81 -6.19
C ASP A 289 8.94 -20.28 -7.65
N TYR A 290 8.52 -21.51 -7.96
CA TYR A 290 8.57 -22.03 -9.34
C TYR A 290 7.52 -21.31 -10.19
N ARG A 291 7.95 -20.25 -10.88
CA ARG A 291 7.07 -19.36 -11.65
C ARG A 291 7.48 -19.33 -13.11
N PRO A 292 6.98 -20.27 -13.94
CA PRO A 292 7.31 -20.32 -15.37
C PRO A 292 6.91 -19.04 -16.12
N GLY A 293 6.00 -18.23 -15.57
CA GLY A 293 5.66 -16.91 -16.12
C GLY A 293 6.79 -15.87 -16.04
N MET A 294 7.79 -16.00 -15.16
CA MET A 294 8.92 -15.05 -15.13
C MET A 294 9.82 -15.19 -16.34
N GLN A 295 9.98 -16.42 -16.86
CA GLN A 295 10.75 -16.67 -18.09
C GLN A 295 10.18 -15.89 -19.29
N ALA A 296 8.85 -15.79 -19.38
CA ALA A 296 8.18 -15.02 -20.42
C ALA A 296 8.52 -13.52 -20.39
N LEU A 297 8.70 -12.96 -19.19
CA LEU A 297 9.05 -11.54 -19.04
C LEU A 297 10.48 -11.27 -19.51
N GLU A 298 11.40 -12.15 -19.14
CA GLU A 298 12.81 -12.06 -19.52
C GLU A 298 12.98 -12.13 -21.05
N GLU A 299 12.30 -13.09 -21.70
CA GLU A 299 12.30 -13.25 -23.16
C GLU A 299 11.71 -12.04 -23.92
N LEU A 300 10.73 -11.37 -23.31
CA LEU A 300 10.11 -10.15 -23.85
C LEU A 300 10.84 -8.86 -23.44
N HIS A 301 11.98 -8.98 -22.74
CA HIS A 301 12.74 -7.85 -22.20
C HIS A 301 11.90 -6.89 -21.35
N VAL A 302 10.89 -7.42 -20.66
CA VAL A 302 10.10 -6.66 -19.68
C VAL A 302 10.98 -6.43 -18.47
N LYS A 303 11.06 -5.17 -18.03
CA LYS A 303 11.87 -4.80 -16.87
C LYS A 303 11.03 -4.93 -15.60
N SER A 304 11.65 -5.36 -14.51
CA SER A 304 11.01 -5.50 -13.20
C SER A 304 11.72 -4.59 -12.18
N PRO A 305 11.36 -3.28 -12.08
CA PRO A 305 12.13 -2.32 -11.29
C PRO A 305 12.32 -2.71 -9.82
N PHE A 306 11.32 -3.31 -9.18
CA PHE A 306 11.44 -3.80 -7.80
C PHE A 306 12.45 -4.93 -7.66
N LEU A 307 12.41 -5.92 -8.56
CA LEU A 307 13.39 -7.00 -8.60
C LEU A 307 14.81 -6.47 -8.84
N GLU A 308 14.98 -5.57 -9.80
CA GLU A 308 16.27 -4.99 -10.20
C GLU A 308 16.88 -4.05 -9.14
N THR A 309 16.06 -3.56 -8.22
CA THR A 309 16.48 -2.68 -7.12
C THR A 309 16.29 -3.30 -5.75
N ASN A 310 16.18 -4.63 -5.70
CA ASN A 310 16.18 -5.45 -4.50
C ASN A 310 15.05 -5.15 -3.48
N TRP A 311 13.86 -4.86 -3.98
CA TRP A 311 12.68 -4.68 -3.14
C TRP A 311 12.06 -6.03 -2.77
N THR A 312 11.71 -6.16 -1.49
CA THR A 312 10.85 -7.24 -0.98
C THR A 312 9.39 -6.81 -0.94
N LYS A 313 8.50 -7.78 -0.76
CA LYS A 313 7.07 -7.53 -0.53
C LYS A 313 6.82 -6.69 0.73
N SER A 314 7.65 -6.85 1.75
CA SER A 314 7.57 -6.06 2.98
C SER A 314 7.88 -4.60 2.71
N ASP A 315 8.98 -4.33 1.99
CA ASP A 315 9.38 -2.98 1.57
C ASP A 315 8.25 -2.29 0.79
N ILE A 316 7.65 -3.00 -0.17
CA ILE A 316 6.55 -2.50 -0.99
C ILE A 316 5.34 -2.12 -0.12
N ARG A 317 4.94 -2.98 0.82
CA ARG A 317 3.78 -2.71 1.70
C ARG A 317 4.06 -1.54 2.64
N GLU A 318 5.24 -1.52 3.24
CA GLU A 318 5.68 -0.46 4.15
C GLU A 318 5.67 0.90 3.44
N TYR A 319 6.33 0.99 2.28
CA TYR A 319 6.39 2.24 1.54
C TYR A 319 5.02 2.64 0.97
N SER A 320 4.20 1.68 0.51
CA SER A 320 2.81 1.94 0.11
C SER A 320 1.99 2.55 1.25
N LYS A 321 2.16 2.05 2.47
CA LYS A 321 1.49 2.57 3.67
C LYS A 321 1.95 3.98 3.99
N LEU A 322 3.24 4.26 3.90
CA LEU A 322 3.80 5.61 4.10
C LEU A 322 3.24 6.62 3.09
N LEU A 323 3.09 6.21 1.83
CA LEU A 323 2.44 7.01 0.79
C LEU A 323 0.91 7.15 0.97
N GLY A 324 0.32 6.40 1.91
CA GLY A 324 -1.12 6.40 2.17
C GLY A 324 -1.93 5.72 1.05
N LEU A 325 -1.32 4.79 0.29
CA LEU A 325 -2.00 4.06 -0.77
C LEU A 325 -2.98 3.06 -0.17
N LYS A 326 -4.28 3.17 -0.50
CA LYS A 326 -5.33 2.26 -0.01
C LYS A 326 -5.06 0.78 -0.28
N THR A 327 -4.21 0.48 -1.25
CA THR A 327 -3.80 -0.89 -1.63
C THR A 327 -2.72 -1.48 -0.72
N HIS A 328 -2.19 -0.75 0.27
CA HIS A 328 -1.06 -1.22 1.10
C HIS A 328 -1.31 -2.56 1.79
N ASP A 329 -2.55 -2.83 2.19
CA ASP A 329 -2.97 -4.10 2.82
C ASP A 329 -3.71 -5.04 1.86
N LYS A 330 -3.84 -4.67 0.56
CA LYS A 330 -4.51 -5.53 -0.41
C LYS A 330 -3.71 -6.82 -0.60
N GLU A 331 -4.41 -7.96 -0.55
CA GLU A 331 -3.81 -9.26 -0.84
C GLU A 331 -3.61 -9.47 -2.35
N ALA A 332 -2.66 -10.32 -2.72
CA ALA A 332 -2.41 -10.64 -4.12
C ALA A 332 -3.57 -11.49 -4.68
N ALA A 333 -4.34 -10.92 -5.60
CA ALA A 333 -5.37 -11.66 -6.31
C ALA A 333 -4.71 -12.62 -7.32
N ALA A 334 -4.92 -13.92 -7.14
CA ALA A 334 -4.54 -14.92 -8.13
C ALA A 334 -5.58 -14.97 -9.26
N CYS A 335 -5.15 -15.26 -10.48
CA CYS A 335 -6.05 -15.43 -11.63
C CYS A 335 -7.02 -16.62 -11.44
N LEU A 336 -8.15 -16.57 -12.15
CA LEU A 336 -9.20 -17.59 -12.07
C LEU A 336 -8.70 -18.97 -12.55
N ILE A 337 -7.73 -19.02 -13.47
CA ILE A 337 -7.14 -20.28 -13.96
C ILE A 337 -6.57 -21.13 -12.82
N SER A 338 -6.04 -20.49 -11.77
CA SER A 338 -5.49 -21.22 -10.63
C SER A 338 -6.54 -22.05 -9.88
N ARG A 339 -7.85 -21.85 -10.11
CA ARG A 339 -8.94 -22.63 -9.51
C ARG A 339 -9.21 -23.95 -10.23
N VAL A 340 -8.62 -24.15 -11.40
CA VAL A 340 -8.77 -25.34 -12.22
C VAL A 340 -7.44 -26.11 -12.24
N SER A 341 -7.51 -27.43 -12.11
CA SER A 341 -6.31 -28.28 -12.13
C SER A 341 -5.57 -28.22 -13.47
N TYR A 342 -4.29 -28.60 -13.46
CA TYR A 342 -3.58 -28.86 -14.71
C TYR A 342 -4.19 -30.05 -15.46
N GLY A 343 -4.08 -30.05 -16.78
CA GLY A 343 -4.67 -31.06 -17.67
C GLY A 343 -6.19 -30.97 -17.87
N GLN A 344 -6.88 -30.11 -17.13
CA GLN A 344 -8.30 -29.83 -17.35
C GLN A 344 -8.48 -28.73 -18.38
N THR A 345 -9.45 -28.93 -19.28
CA THR A 345 -9.79 -27.93 -20.30
C THR A 345 -10.45 -26.72 -19.65
N LEU A 346 -9.87 -25.55 -19.86
CA LEU A 346 -10.42 -24.27 -19.48
C LEU A 346 -11.46 -23.81 -20.51
N THR A 347 -12.61 -23.37 -20.03
CA THR A 347 -13.63 -22.72 -20.86
C THR A 347 -14.04 -21.40 -20.24
N LYS A 348 -14.59 -20.50 -21.07
CA LYS A 348 -15.09 -19.21 -20.60
C LYS A 348 -16.23 -19.41 -19.59
N GLU A 349 -17.05 -20.43 -19.80
CA GLU A 349 -18.15 -20.81 -18.92
C GLU A 349 -17.64 -21.20 -17.52
N ILE A 350 -16.59 -22.03 -17.45
CA ILE A 350 -15.99 -22.45 -16.16
C ILE A 350 -15.41 -21.25 -15.43
N LEU A 351 -14.62 -20.41 -16.11
CA LEU A 351 -14.01 -19.22 -15.49
C LEU A 351 -15.06 -18.22 -15.02
N THR A 352 -16.11 -17.98 -15.83
CA THR A 352 -17.24 -17.12 -15.45
C THR A 352 -18.00 -17.67 -14.25
N ARG A 353 -18.18 -19.00 -14.19
CA ARG A 353 -18.83 -19.68 -13.07
C ARG A 353 -18.05 -19.49 -11.78
N ILE A 354 -16.72 -19.66 -11.83
CA ILE A 354 -15.81 -19.46 -10.69
C ILE A 354 -15.88 -18.01 -10.22
N ASP A 355 -15.78 -17.03 -11.13
CA ASP A 355 -15.80 -15.60 -10.78
C ASP A 355 -17.10 -15.22 -10.07
N LYS A 356 -18.25 -15.64 -10.62
CA LYS A 356 -19.56 -15.41 -9.99
C LYS A 356 -19.70 -16.08 -8.64
N ALA A 357 -19.14 -17.27 -8.47
CA ALA A 357 -19.17 -17.99 -7.20
C ALA A 357 -18.31 -17.29 -6.14
N GLU A 358 -17.07 -16.91 -6.47
CA GLU A 358 -16.19 -16.18 -5.55
C GLU A 358 -16.75 -14.79 -5.22
N ALA A 359 -17.29 -14.06 -6.20
CA ALA A 359 -17.92 -12.76 -5.99
C ALA A 359 -19.13 -12.84 -5.05
N TYR A 360 -19.97 -13.87 -5.19
CA TYR A 360 -21.09 -14.10 -4.29
C TYR A 360 -20.62 -14.39 -2.86
N LEU A 361 -19.66 -15.30 -2.69
CA LEU A 361 -19.12 -15.64 -1.38
C LEU A 361 -18.46 -14.41 -0.70
N LYS A 362 -17.77 -13.57 -1.49
CA LYS A 362 -17.23 -12.28 -1.03
C LYS A 362 -18.32 -11.30 -0.60
N SER A 363 -19.44 -11.24 -1.32
CA SER A 363 -20.59 -10.40 -0.96
C SER A 363 -21.22 -10.76 0.40
N LYS A 364 -21.00 -11.99 0.86
CA LYS A 364 -21.43 -12.49 2.18
C LYS A 364 -20.42 -12.20 3.30
N GLY A 365 -19.35 -11.45 3.02
CA GLY A 365 -18.35 -11.02 3.99
C GLY A 365 -17.09 -11.87 4.06
N LEU A 366 -16.95 -12.91 3.22
CA LEU A 366 -15.76 -13.76 3.17
C LEU A 366 -14.66 -13.08 2.35
N ARG A 367 -13.50 -12.81 2.92
CA ARG A 367 -12.47 -12.02 2.21
C ARG A 367 -11.58 -12.90 1.35
N ASN A 368 -11.12 -14.02 1.90
CA ASN A 368 -10.08 -14.86 1.31
C ASN A 368 -10.64 -16.23 0.91
N VAL A 369 -11.63 -16.20 0.01
CA VAL A 369 -12.31 -17.40 -0.50
C VAL A 369 -11.81 -17.77 -1.90
N ARG A 370 -11.68 -19.07 -2.15
CA ARG A 370 -11.43 -19.63 -3.49
C ARG A 370 -12.40 -20.75 -3.80
N VAL A 371 -12.91 -20.78 -5.03
CA VAL A 371 -13.78 -21.86 -5.50
C VAL A 371 -13.01 -22.71 -6.49
N ARG A 372 -12.45 -23.83 -6.03
CA ARG A 372 -11.77 -24.80 -6.89
C ARG A 372 -12.77 -25.67 -7.62
N VAL A 373 -12.49 -25.99 -8.87
CA VAL A 373 -13.36 -26.82 -9.70
C VAL A 373 -12.73 -28.18 -9.91
N HIS A 374 -13.51 -29.23 -9.62
CA HIS A 374 -13.20 -30.63 -9.88
C HIS A 374 -14.38 -31.21 -10.66
N ASP A 375 -14.34 -31.10 -11.99
CA ASP A 375 -15.46 -31.45 -12.88
C ASP A 375 -16.75 -30.71 -12.46
N ASP A 376 -17.74 -31.44 -11.94
CA ASP A 376 -19.03 -30.87 -11.50
C ASP A 376 -19.03 -30.40 -10.02
N LEU A 377 -17.92 -30.56 -9.30
CA LEU A 377 -17.78 -30.19 -7.88
C LEU A 377 -17.12 -28.80 -7.73
N ALA A 378 -17.79 -27.91 -7.00
CA ALA A 378 -17.18 -26.71 -6.44
C ALA A 378 -16.65 -27.01 -5.03
N ARG A 379 -15.34 -26.93 -4.85
CA ARG A 379 -14.69 -27.04 -3.54
C ARG A 379 -14.26 -25.65 -3.06
N ILE A 380 -14.87 -25.19 -1.99
CA ILE A 380 -14.60 -23.89 -1.37
C ILE A 380 -13.39 -24.01 -0.44
N GLU A 381 -12.37 -23.18 -0.65
CA GLU A 381 -11.23 -23.01 0.25
C GLU A 381 -11.32 -21.62 0.90
N MET A 382 -11.08 -21.53 2.22
CA MET A 382 -11.05 -20.28 2.96
C MET A 382 -10.05 -20.33 4.13
N ASN A 383 -9.63 -19.16 4.62
CA ASN A 383 -8.79 -19.07 5.81
C ASN A 383 -9.58 -19.35 7.09
N SER A 384 -8.87 -19.69 8.17
CA SER A 384 -9.47 -19.95 9.50
C SER A 384 -10.31 -18.79 10.03
N ASP A 385 -9.92 -17.56 9.71
CA ASP A 385 -10.61 -16.34 10.16
C ASP A 385 -11.96 -16.16 9.46
N ASP A 386 -12.06 -16.56 8.20
CA ASP A 386 -13.30 -16.57 7.41
C ASP A 386 -14.17 -17.80 7.73
N LEU A 387 -13.59 -18.89 8.25
CA LEU A 387 -14.31 -20.11 8.59
C LEU A 387 -15.32 -19.89 9.73
N LYS A 388 -14.92 -19.19 10.80
CA LYS A 388 -15.79 -18.93 11.96
C LYS A 388 -17.12 -18.25 11.59
N PRO A 389 -17.14 -17.12 10.85
CA PRO A 389 -18.39 -16.50 10.41
C PRO A 389 -19.14 -17.35 9.36
N PHE A 390 -18.44 -18.25 8.65
CA PHE A 390 -19.06 -19.12 7.64
C PHE A 390 -19.77 -20.35 8.22
N ILE A 391 -19.49 -20.75 9.46
CA ILE A 391 -20.22 -21.84 10.17
C ILE A 391 -21.59 -21.31 10.62
N ASN A 392 -22.44 -21.02 9.64
CA ASN A 392 -23.83 -20.68 9.79
C ASN A 392 -24.62 -21.54 8.81
N LEU A 393 -25.58 -22.33 9.33
CA LEU A 393 -26.38 -23.26 8.54
C LEU A 393 -27.17 -22.58 7.42
N ASP A 394 -27.60 -21.33 7.62
CA ASP A 394 -28.34 -20.59 6.61
C ASP A 394 -27.41 -20.14 5.48
N LEU A 395 -26.21 -19.64 5.82
CA LEU A 395 -25.22 -19.26 4.83
C LEU A 395 -24.72 -20.46 4.01
N PHE A 396 -24.58 -21.64 4.63
CA PHE A 396 -24.26 -22.87 3.90
C PHE A 396 -25.34 -23.25 2.88
N LYS A 397 -26.62 -23.18 3.27
CA LYS A 397 -27.74 -23.49 2.37
C LYS A 397 -27.79 -22.51 1.21
N GLU A 398 -27.72 -21.22 1.50
CA GLU A 398 -27.72 -20.16 0.49
C GLU A 398 -26.55 -20.30 -0.49
N ALA A 399 -25.33 -20.54 0.03
CA ALA A 399 -24.15 -20.75 -0.81
C ALA A 399 -24.29 -22.00 -1.68
N ASN A 400 -24.75 -23.11 -1.11
CA ASN A 400 -24.97 -24.34 -1.85
C ASN A 400 -26.02 -24.17 -2.96
N GLU A 401 -27.15 -23.52 -2.69
CA GLU A 401 -28.18 -23.24 -3.70
C GLU A 401 -27.65 -22.32 -4.80
N TYR A 402 -26.99 -21.22 -4.44
CA TYR A 402 -26.44 -20.28 -5.42
C TYR A 402 -25.40 -20.94 -6.33
N LEU A 403 -24.43 -21.67 -5.76
CA LEU A 403 -23.40 -22.36 -6.55
C LEU A 403 -24.00 -23.48 -7.41
N LYS A 404 -25.03 -24.18 -6.95
CA LYS A 404 -25.75 -25.15 -7.79
C LYS A 404 -26.47 -24.49 -8.96
N ASN A 405 -27.10 -23.33 -8.74
CA ASN A 405 -27.74 -22.54 -9.81
C ASN A 405 -26.73 -22.00 -10.83
N LEU A 406 -25.48 -21.81 -10.45
CA LEU A 406 -24.39 -21.49 -11.39
C LEU A 406 -23.94 -22.69 -12.26
N GLY A 407 -24.40 -23.90 -11.93
CA GLY A 407 -24.17 -25.11 -12.70
C GLY A 407 -23.25 -26.16 -12.05
N PHE A 408 -22.89 -26.01 -10.77
CA PHE A 408 -22.21 -27.08 -10.02
C PHE A 408 -23.20 -28.15 -9.56
N LYS A 409 -22.85 -29.43 -9.64
CA LYS A 409 -23.69 -30.52 -9.13
C LYS A 409 -23.51 -30.71 -7.62
N TYR A 410 -22.28 -30.51 -7.16
CA TYR A 410 -21.89 -30.66 -5.76
C TYR A 410 -21.15 -29.41 -5.29
N VAL A 411 -21.34 -29.07 -4.03
CA VAL A 411 -20.63 -27.97 -3.35
C VAL A 411 -20.07 -28.53 -2.06
N SER A 412 -18.78 -28.33 -1.83
CA SER A 412 -18.09 -28.78 -0.62
C SER A 412 -17.21 -27.69 -0.04
N LEU A 413 -16.85 -27.87 1.24
CA LEU A 413 -15.88 -27.05 1.95
C LEU A 413 -14.61 -27.87 2.16
N ASP A 414 -13.46 -27.30 1.81
CA ASP A 414 -12.16 -27.93 2.10
C ASP A 414 -11.81 -27.72 3.57
N LEU A 415 -11.82 -28.82 4.34
CA LEU A 415 -11.49 -28.82 5.76
C LEU A 415 -10.01 -28.47 6.03
N GLY A 416 -9.14 -28.62 5.02
CA GLY A 416 -7.74 -28.20 5.08
C GLY A 416 -7.54 -26.69 4.94
N GLY A 417 -8.60 -25.95 4.61
CA GLY A 417 -8.59 -24.50 4.41
C GLY A 417 -7.80 -24.07 3.17
N TYR A 418 -7.63 -22.76 3.03
CA TYR A 418 -6.83 -22.18 1.96
C TYR A 418 -5.32 -22.33 2.23
N LYS A 419 -4.57 -22.79 1.22
CA LYS A 419 -3.11 -22.76 1.19
C LYS A 419 -2.62 -22.35 -0.20
N THR A 420 -1.58 -21.52 -0.23
CA THR A 420 -0.92 -21.10 -1.48
C THR A 420 -0.31 -22.33 -2.18
N GLY A 421 -0.44 -22.42 -3.50
CA GLY A 421 0.14 -23.52 -4.29
C GLY A 421 -0.58 -24.88 -4.18
N ASN A 422 -1.73 -24.98 -3.51
CA ASN A 422 -2.46 -26.25 -3.33
C ASN A 422 -2.77 -27.02 -4.63
N MET A 423 -2.88 -26.32 -5.77
CA MET A 423 -3.18 -26.91 -7.09
C MET A 423 -1.92 -27.25 -7.90
N ASN A 424 -0.72 -26.99 -7.36
CA ASN A 424 0.55 -27.38 -7.99
C ASN A 424 1.02 -28.78 -7.59
N LYS A 425 0.19 -29.52 -6.83
CA LYS A 425 0.50 -30.87 -6.34
C LYS A 425 0.08 -31.95 -7.32
#